data_AF-A0A812JPF3-F1
#
_entry.id   AF-A0A812JPF3-F1
#
_cell.length_a   1.000
_cell.length_b   1.000
_cell.length_c   1.000
_cell.angle_alpha   90.00
_cell.angle_beta   90.00
_cell.angle_gamma   90.00
#
_symmetry.space_group_name_H-M   'P 1'
#
loop_
_entity.id
_entity.type
_entity.pdbx_description
1 polymer ?
#
loop_
_entity_poly.entity_id
_entity_poly.type
_entity_poly.pdbx_seq_one_letter_code
_entity_poly.pdbx_strand_id
1 'polypeptide(L)'
;MTPKKHEAVSTIDPQVDNVISDGQRAQASDILSTTFNGAREAFLESEVGTTSKEVEELKAEAKTFTDRLKKLEAARAKEKASYKESTKDRELTVQVVKKAKGIVESFYQTKDPQGLVQVHDHKVDASDEPKKEKKAPPETWTLGSSRKGGLGQSVIAMLDTIMWDFQKEQKDAEKAEKKADDSLDKIREDTTKLFDKKLAHVSRLLQEKARNAEELTQVKADSDLKTTALTATSGALSKLEKECTDLLANFQKVEKERKRQIWQLKDVADILSGATVGARTGVTAGLLALESLQA
;
A
#
# COMPACT_ATOMS: atom_id res chain seq x y z
N MET A 1 -30.64 -87.74 41.67
CA MET A 1 -31.39 -86.66 40.98
C MET A 1 -31.31 -85.46 41.91
N THR A 2 -30.45 -84.47 41.67
CA THR A 2 -30.60 -83.44 40.61
C THR A 2 -29.23 -82.76 40.36
N PRO A 3 -28.92 -82.32 39.13
CA PRO A 3 -27.81 -81.40 38.89
C PRO A 3 -28.27 -79.95 38.67
N LYS A 4 -27.44 -79.04 39.19
CA LYS A 4 -27.35 -77.59 38.92
C LYS A 4 -27.72 -77.20 37.48
N LYS A 5 -28.29 -76.00 37.30
CA LYS A 5 -27.78 -74.96 36.38
C LYS A 5 -28.45 -73.59 36.54
N HIS A 6 -27.59 -72.59 36.75
CA HIS A 6 -27.66 -71.17 36.40
C HIS A 6 -28.72 -70.26 37.05
N GLU A 7 -28.39 -69.78 38.26
CA GLU A 7 -28.40 -68.33 38.52
C GLU A 7 -27.28 -67.68 37.70
N ALA A 8 -27.63 -66.68 36.87
CA ALA A 8 -26.80 -65.52 36.50
C ALA A 8 -27.44 -64.78 35.32
N VAL A 9 -28.39 -63.86 35.58
CA VAL A 9 -28.54 -62.61 34.81
C VAL A 9 -29.22 -61.59 35.74
N SER A 10 -28.45 -61.08 36.71
CA SER A 10 -28.88 -59.97 37.56
C SER A 10 -27.67 -59.12 37.92
N THR A 11 -26.99 -58.60 36.90
CA THR A 11 -26.16 -57.41 37.04
C THR A 11 -26.02 -56.80 35.65
N ILE A 12 -26.97 -55.93 35.28
CA ILE A 12 -26.66 -54.89 34.31
C ILE A 12 -25.82 -53.90 35.10
N ASP A 13 -24.53 -53.94 34.85
CA ASP A 13 -23.53 -53.03 35.39
C ASP A 13 -23.92 -51.58 35.04
N PRO A 14 -24.08 -50.65 36.02
CA PRO A 14 -24.39 -49.25 35.73
C PRO A 14 -23.15 -48.43 35.31
N GLN A 15 -22.05 -49.09 34.92
CA GLN A 15 -20.81 -48.45 34.50
C GLN A 15 -20.54 -48.76 33.02
N VAL A 16 -21.28 -48.10 32.12
CA VAL A 16 -20.75 -47.75 30.80
C VAL A 16 -20.81 -46.24 30.68
N ASP A 17 -19.80 -45.64 31.30
CA ASP A 17 -19.08 -44.45 30.89
C ASP A 17 -19.73 -43.53 29.85
N ASN A 18 -20.12 -42.36 30.33
CA ASN A 18 -19.83 -41.08 29.67
C ASN A 18 -20.38 -40.92 28.24
N VAL A 19 -21.67 -41.22 28.08
CA VAL A 19 -22.49 -40.75 26.96
C VAL A 19 -22.77 -39.25 27.17
N ILE A 20 -21.76 -38.41 26.93
CA ILE A 20 -22.07 -37.16 26.21
C ILE A 20 -22.74 -37.67 24.95
N SER A 21 -24.04 -37.41 24.77
CA SER A 21 -24.79 -38.02 23.67
C SER A 21 -24.00 -37.84 22.38
N ASP A 22 -23.88 -38.88 21.56
CA ASP A 22 -23.08 -38.78 20.33
C ASP A 22 -23.56 -37.61 19.44
N GLY A 23 -24.83 -37.20 19.60
CA GLY A 23 -25.38 -35.95 19.08
C GLY A 23 -24.71 -34.67 19.62
N GLN A 24 -24.42 -34.58 20.91
CA GLN A 24 -23.68 -33.44 21.50
C GLN A 24 -22.20 -33.40 21.08
N ARG A 25 -21.54 -34.55 20.86
CA ARG A 25 -20.16 -34.59 20.33
C ARG A 25 -20.11 -34.23 18.85
N ALA A 26 -21.04 -34.72 18.05
CA ALA A 26 -21.17 -34.36 16.64
C ALA A 26 -21.50 -32.87 16.46
N GLN A 27 -22.43 -32.33 17.26
CA GLN A 27 -22.74 -30.90 17.28
C GLN A 27 -21.56 -30.04 17.75
N ALA A 28 -20.80 -30.47 18.77
CA ALA A 28 -19.63 -29.73 19.23
C ALA A 28 -18.51 -29.69 18.17
N SER A 29 -18.27 -30.79 17.46
CA SER A 29 -17.32 -30.84 16.34
C SER A 29 -17.74 -29.94 15.18
N ASP A 30 -19.02 -29.99 14.81
CA ASP A 30 -19.59 -29.23 13.70
C ASP A 30 -19.58 -27.72 13.95
N ILE A 31 -19.93 -27.32 15.19
CA ILE A 31 -19.81 -25.93 15.64
C ILE A 31 -18.34 -25.51 15.63
N LEU A 32 -17.42 -26.32 16.15
CA LEU A 32 -16.01 -25.91 16.21
C LEU A 32 -15.38 -25.74 14.82
N SER A 33 -15.63 -26.65 13.87
CA SER A 33 -15.08 -26.55 12.52
C SER A 33 -15.70 -25.42 11.71
N THR A 34 -17.03 -25.27 11.76
CA THR A 34 -17.75 -24.25 10.99
C THR A 34 -17.45 -22.85 11.54
N THR A 35 -17.40 -22.69 12.86
CA THR A 35 -17.12 -21.39 13.48
C THR A 35 -15.65 -20.98 13.32
N PHE A 36 -14.70 -21.92 13.42
CA PHE A 36 -13.27 -21.61 13.25
C PHE A 36 -12.91 -21.31 11.80
N ASN A 37 -13.36 -22.14 10.84
CA ASN A 37 -13.08 -21.90 9.43
C ASN A 37 -13.79 -20.63 8.94
N GLY A 38 -15.05 -20.40 9.33
CA GLY A 38 -15.77 -19.18 8.98
C GLY A 38 -15.11 -17.91 9.53
N ALA A 39 -14.63 -17.94 10.78
CA ALA A 39 -13.87 -16.82 11.35
C ALA A 39 -12.55 -16.57 10.60
N ARG A 40 -11.85 -17.63 10.19
CA ARG A 40 -10.60 -17.54 9.43
C ARG A 40 -10.84 -17.02 8.00
N GLU A 41 -11.90 -17.46 7.33
CA GLU A 41 -12.30 -16.93 6.02
C GLU A 41 -12.61 -15.43 6.09
N ALA A 42 -13.41 -15.00 7.07
CA ALA A 42 -13.76 -13.60 7.25
C ALA A 42 -12.52 -12.73 7.56
N PHE A 43 -11.59 -13.25 8.36
CA PHE A 43 -10.32 -12.58 8.66
C PHE A 43 -9.48 -12.40 7.39
N LEU A 44 -9.26 -13.48 6.62
CA LEU A 44 -8.47 -13.44 5.39
C LEU A 44 -9.11 -12.53 4.32
N GLU A 45 -10.44 -12.54 4.17
CA GLU A 45 -11.15 -11.61 3.27
C GLU A 45 -10.94 -10.16 3.66
N SER A 46 -11.06 -9.85 4.96
CA SER A 46 -10.81 -8.51 5.50
C SER A 46 -9.36 -8.08 5.23
N GLU A 47 -8.38 -8.95 5.47
CA GLU A 47 -6.96 -8.63 5.32
C GLU A 47 -6.57 -8.43 3.85
N VAL A 48 -7.07 -9.27 2.94
CA VAL A 48 -6.94 -9.08 1.49
C VAL A 48 -7.56 -7.76 1.04
N GLY A 49 -8.74 -7.41 1.59
CA GLY A 49 -9.42 -6.15 1.30
C GLY A 49 -8.63 -4.92 1.77
N THR A 50 -8.16 -4.93 3.02
CA THR A 50 -7.33 -3.86 3.61
C THR A 50 -6.02 -3.69 2.86
N THR A 51 -5.29 -4.78 2.62
CA THR A 51 -4.03 -4.76 1.88
C THR A 51 -4.21 -4.21 0.47
N SER A 52 -5.35 -4.52 -0.18
CA SER A 52 -5.66 -3.97 -1.50
C SER A 52 -5.89 -2.46 -1.47
N LYS A 53 -6.50 -1.91 -0.42
CA LYS A 53 -6.69 -0.46 -0.26
C LYS A 53 -5.36 0.23 0.00
N GLU A 54 -4.55 -0.32 0.92
CA GLU A 54 -3.22 0.22 1.23
C GLU A 54 -2.32 0.28 -0.01
N VAL A 55 -2.34 -0.75 -0.87
CA VAL A 55 -1.58 -0.74 -2.13
C VAL A 55 -2.00 0.41 -3.04
N GLU A 56 -3.30 0.67 -3.19
CA GLU A 56 -3.80 1.74 -4.05
C GLU A 56 -3.50 3.13 -3.47
N GLU A 57 -3.63 3.30 -2.15
CA GLU A 57 -3.26 4.53 -1.45
C GLU A 57 -1.76 4.83 -1.61
N LEU A 58 -0.89 3.84 -1.42
CA LEU A 58 0.56 4.00 -1.56
C LEU A 58 0.97 4.33 -3.00
N LYS A 59 0.32 3.74 -4.00
CA LYS A 59 0.53 4.09 -5.42
C LYS A 59 0.10 5.53 -5.70
N ALA A 60 -1.05 5.95 -5.17
CA ALA A 60 -1.54 7.31 -5.33
C ALA A 60 -0.57 8.32 -4.69
N GLU A 61 -0.11 8.05 -3.47
CA GLU A 61 0.91 8.87 -2.79
C GLU A 61 2.19 8.96 -3.62
N ALA A 62 2.72 7.84 -4.10
CA ALA A 62 3.94 7.83 -4.93
C ALA A 62 3.81 8.70 -6.20
N LYS A 63 2.62 8.71 -6.82
CA LYS A 63 2.30 9.62 -7.93
C LYS A 63 2.30 11.08 -7.50
N THR A 64 1.71 11.42 -6.36
CA THR A 64 1.74 12.80 -5.87
C THR A 64 3.15 13.31 -5.58
N PHE A 65 4.05 12.46 -5.05
CA PHE A 65 5.44 12.83 -4.81
C PHE A 65 6.19 13.12 -6.10
N THR A 66 6.04 12.27 -7.11
CA THR A 66 6.67 12.47 -8.42
C THR A 66 6.15 13.73 -9.12
N ASP A 67 4.85 14.04 -9.01
CA ASP A 67 4.29 15.28 -9.56
C ASP A 67 4.79 16.53 -8.82
N ARG A 68 4.94 16.47 -7.49
CA ARG A 68 5.52 17.57 -6.70
C ARG A 68 6.98 17.83 -7.07
N LEU A 69 7.78 16.77 -7.25
CA LEU A 69 9.17 16.88 -7.69
C LEU A 69 9.26 17.59 -9.05
N LYS A 70 8.46 17.17 -10.04
CA LYS A 70 8.42 17.80 -11.38
C LYS A 70 8.07 19.29 -11.30
N LYS A 71 7.09 19.66 -10.48
CA LYS A 71 6.70 21.07 -10.28
C LYS A 71 7.84 21.88 -9.67
N LEU A 72 8.54 21.32 -8.69
CA LEU A 72 9.69 21.96 -8.06
C LEU A 72 10.84 22.15 -9.06
N GLU A 73 11.16 21.13 -9.86
CA GLU A 73 12.19 21.23 -10.89
C GLU A 73 11.86 22.29 -11.94
N ALA A 74 10.59 22.39 -12.36
CA ALA A 74 10.14 23.42 -13.28
C ALA A 74 10.24 24.83 -12.67
N ALA A 75 9.92 24.99 -11.38
CA ALA A 75 10.07 26.26 -10.68
C ALA A 75 11.56 26.66 -10.58
N ARG A 76 12.43 25.74 -10.17
CA ARG A 76 13.87 25.96 -10.09
C ARG A 76 14.52 26.25 -11.44
N ALA A 77 14.05 25.63 -12.52
CA ALA A 77 14.51 25.96 -13.86
C ALA A 77 14.21 27.42 -14.24
N LYS A 78 13.03 27.94 -13.87
CA LYS A 78 12.65 29.34 -14.10
C LYS A 78 13.47 30.29 -13.24
N GLU A 79 13.60 30.01 -11.95
CA GLU A 79 14.42 30.81 -11.02
C GLU A 79 15.89 30.89 -11.48
N LYS A 80 16.45 29.76 -11.92
CA LYS A 80 17.82 29.69 -12.44
C LYS A 80 17.99 30.49 -13.73
N ALA A 81 16.96 30.55 -14.58
CA ALA A 81 16.97 31.41 -15.76
C ALA A 81 17.02 32.89 -15.37
N SER A 82 16.15 33.33 -14.45
CA SER A 82 16.15 34.71 -13.93
C SER A 82 17.46 35.06 -13.21
N TYR A 83 18.06 34.14 -12.46
CA TYR A 83 19.37 34.32 -11.84
C TYR A 83 20.47 34.57 -12.88
N LYS A 84 20.49 33.80 -13.97
CA LYS A 84 21.46 33.96 -15.07
C LYS A 84 21.31 35.30 -15.78
N GLU A 85 20.08 35.74 -16.01
CA GLU A 85 19.79 37.05 -16.60
C GLU A 85 20.25 38.18 -15.68
N SER A 86 19.84 38.14 -14.40
CA SER A 86 20.27 39.13 -13.40
C SER A 86 21.79 39.15 -13.20
N THR A 87 22.47 38.00 -13.29
CA THR A 87 23.94 37.93 -13.20
C THR A 87 24.60 38.70 -14.35
N LYS A 88 24.10 38.53 -15.58
CA LYS A 88 24.61 39.27 -16.74
C LYS A 88 24.37 40.76 -16.58
N ASP A 89 23.19 41.16 -16.11
CA ASP A 89 22.87 42.57 -15.90
C ASP A 89 23.80 43.21 -14.87
N ARG A 90 24.01 42.55 -13.71
CA ARG A 90 24.95 43.02 -12.68
C ARG A 90 26.37 43.14 -13.22
N GLU A 91 26.82 42.15 -14.00
CA GLU A 91 28.15 42.19 -14.62
C GLU A 91 28.28 43.38 -15.59
N LEU A 92 27.27 43.59 -16.44
CA LEU A 92 27.25 44.71 -17.38
C LEU A 92 27.23 46.06 -16.66
N THR A 93 26.44 46.19 -15.58
CA THR A 93 26.39 47.39 -14.75
C THR A 93 27.75 47.68 -14.12
N VAL A 94 28.43 46.68 -13.56
CA VAL A 94 29.79 46.85 -13.01
C VAL A 94 30.76 47.35 -14.09
N GLN A 95 30.69 46.82 -15.31
CA GLN A 95 31.53 47.29 -16.41
C GLN A 95 31.22 48.73 -16.83
N VAL A 96 29.95 49.11 -16.91
CA VAL A 96 29.52 50.47 -17.27
C VAL A 96 29.95 51.46 -16.18
N VAL A 97 29.71 51.15 -14.91
CA VAL A 97 30.10 52.00 -13.78
C VAL A 97 31.63 52.15 -13.72
N LYS A 98 32.39 51.09 -14.01
CA LYS A 98 33.85 51.15 -14.11
C LYS A 98 34.33 52.10 -15.22
N LYS A 99 33.70 52.06 -16.40
CA LYS A 99 34.00 52.99 -17.50
C LYS A 99 33.64 54.43 -17.12
N ALA A 100 32.48 54.65 -16.51
CA ALA A 100 32.05 55.96 -16.04
C ALA A 100 33.02 56.53 -15.00
N LYS A 101 33.45 55.72 -14.03
CA LYS A 101 34.48 56.08 -13.06
C LYS A 101 35.77 56.52 -13.75
N GLY A 102 36.25 55.77 -14.75
CA GLY A 102 37.45 56.13 -15.51
C GLY A 102 37.35 57.47 -16.26
N ILE A 103 36.18 57.79 -16.83
CA ILE A 103 35.93 59.08 -17.49
C ILE A 103 35.96 60.22 -16.46
N VAL A 104 35.28 60.04 -15.32
CA VAL A 104 35.23 61.03 -14.23
C VAL A 104 36.62 61.26 -13.64
N GLU A 105 37.39 60.20 -13.37
CA GLU A 105 38.78 60.29 -12.92
C GLU A 105 39.64 61.04 -13.93
N SER A 106 39.52 60.73 -15.22
CA SER A 106 40.28 61.40 -16.28
C SER A 106 39.95 62.90 -16.38
N PHE A 107 38.68 63.28 -16.18
CA PHE A 107 38.22 64.67 -16.18
C PHE A 107 38.81 65.50 -15.02
N TYR A 108 38.90 64.92 -13.82
CA TYR A 108 39.47 65.60 -12.65
C TYR A 108 41.01 65.55 -12.60
N GLN A 109 41.64 64.58 -13.25
CA GLN A 109 43.12 64.50 -13.39
C GLN A 109 43.67 65.42 -14.50
N THR A 110 42.88 65.77 -15.52
CA THR A 110 43.32 66.66 -16.60
C THR A 110 43.40 68.11 -16.12
N LYS A 111 44.62 68.66 -16.14
CA LYS A 111 44.94 70.04 -15.72
C LYS A 111 44.47 71.12 -16.71
N ASP A 112 43.84 70.75 -17.82
CA ASP A 112 43.54 71.64 -18.94
C ASP A 112 42.14 72.29 -18.81
N PRO A 113 42.03 73.62 -18.62
CA PRO A 113 40.76 74.31 -18.39
C PRO A 113 39.75 74.24 -19.55
N GLN A 114 40.17 73.85 -20.76
CA GLN A 114 39.38 74.06 -22.00
C GLN A 114 38.67 72.82 -22.58
N GLY A 115 38.74 71.65 -21.93
CA GLY A 115 38.36 70.36 -22.53
C GLY A 115 36.91 70.12 -22.97
N LEU A 116 35.93 70.96 -22.58
CA LEU A 116 34.53 70.86 -23.02
C LEU A 116 33.85 72.24 -23.07
N VAL A 117 34.48 73.23 -23.73
CA VAL A 117 33.80 74.49 -24.04
C VAL A 117 32.72 74.17 -25.09
N GLN A 118 31.45 74.25 -24.71
CA GLN A 118 30.36 74.32 -25.68
C GLN A 118 30.58 75.56 -26.55
N VAL A 119 31.13 75.36 -27.75
CA VAL A 119 31.24 76.42 -28.75
C VAL A 119 29.84 76.70 -29.28
N HIS A 120 29.19 77.73 -28.75
CA HIS A 120 28.04 78.34 -29.42
C HIS A 120 28.56 79.14 -30.61
N ASP A 121 28.77 78.48 -31.74
CA ASP A 121 29.05 79.16 -33.00
C ASP A 121 27.71 79.48 -33.69
N HIS A 122 27.11 80.61 -33.30
CA HIS A 122 26.04 81.23 -34.08
C HIS A 122 26.63 82.46 -34.77
N LYS A 123 27.14 82.25 -35.98
CA LYS A 123 27.53 83.33 -36.88
C LYS A 123 26.27 84.09 -37.30
N VAL A 124 26.11 85.29 -36.78
CA VAL A 124 25.20 86.30 -37.31
C VAL A 124 26.01 87.14 -38.29
N ASP A 125 25.68 87.06 -39.57
CA ASP A 125 26.22 87.93 -40.61
C ASP A 125 25.84 89.39 -40.33
N ALA A 126 26.84 90.26 -40.50
CA ALA A 126 26.77 91.69 -40.27
C ALA A 126 26.14 92.41 -41.48
N SER A 127 25.07 93.17 -41.28
CA SER A 127 24.87 94.47 -41.94
C SER A 127 23.88 95.37 -41.16
N ASP A 128 24.27 96.64 -41.04
CA ASP A 128 23.52 97.84 -40.63
C ASP A 128 23.23 98.13 -39.14
N GLU A 129 23.96 99.15 -38.65
CA GLU A 129 23.83 99.90 -37.39
C GLU A 129 22.53 100.77 -37.35
N PRO A 130 22.03 101.29 -36.18
CA PRO A 130 22.84 102.03 -35.21
C PRO A 130 22.51 101.89 -33.69
N LYS A 131 23.58 102.05 -32.90
CA LYS A 131 23.68 102.59 -31.52
C LYS A 131 22.60 102.15 -30.49
N LYS A 132 22.94 101.14 -29.69
CA LYS A 132 22.49 101.05 -28.29
C LYS A 132 23.64 100.60 -27.38
N GLU A 133 23.64 101.16 -26.18
CA GLU A 133 24.63 101.06 -25.11
C GLU A 133 25.31 99.69 -25.01
N LYS A 134 26.64 99.72 -24.84
CA LYS A 134 27.43 98.59 -24.35
C LYS A 134 26.95 98.22 -22.95
N LYS A 135 25.90 97.42 -22.84
CA LYS A 135 25.69 96.61 -21.64
C LYS A 135 26.83 95.62 -21.58
N ALA A 136 27.57 95.66 -20.48
CA ALA A 136 28.56 94.65 -20.15
C ALA A 136 27.93 93.26 -20.38
N PRO A 137 28.68 92.27 -20.91
CA PRO A 137 28.19 90.91 -21.00
C PRO A 137 27.63 90.54 -19.62
N PRO A 138 26.41 89.96 -19.52
CA PRO A 138 25.91 89.50 -18.23
C PRO A 138 27.00 88.62 -17.61
N GLU A 139 27.32 88.87 -16.33
CA GLU A 139 28.34 88.10 -15.62
C GLU A 139 28.03 86.62 -15.81
N THR A 140 28.79 85.98 -16.69
CA THR A 140 28.76 84.53 -16.80
C THR A 140 29.23 84.04 -15.46
N TRP A 141 28.43 83.15 -14.86
CA TRP A 141 28.74 82.57 -13.56
C TRP A 141 30.17 82.04 -13.61
N THR A 142 31.10 82.77 -12.99
CA THR A 142 32.50 82.37 -12.92
C THR A 142 32.55 81.27 -11.88
N LEU A 143 32.20 80.05 -12.32
CA LEU A 143 32.48 78.85 -11.56
C LEU A 143 33.99 78.66 -11.59
N GLY A 144 34.69 79.42 -10.74
CA GLY A 144 36.14 79.35 -10.59
C GLY A 144 36.54 77.90 -10.44
N SER A 145 37.30 77.39 -11.43
CA SER A 145 37.89 76.05 -11.51
C SER A 145 37.35 75.05 -10.47
N SER A 146 36.10 74.62 -10.65
CA SER A 146 35.41 73.66 -9.76
C SER A 146 36.13 72.29 -9.69
N ARG A 147 37.10 72.04 -10.58
CA ARG A 147 37.91 70.82 -10.61
C ARG A 147 38.85 70.63 -9.41
N LYS A 148 39.06 71.67 -8.58
CA LYS A 148 39.85 71.58 -7.34
C LYS A 148 39.01 71.33 -6.07
N GLY A 149 37.69 71.20 -6.17
CA GLY A 149 36.81 70.93 -5.02
C GLY A 149 36.59 69.43 -4.76
N GLY A 150 36.36 69.03 -3.51
CA GLY A 150 36.13 67.64 -3.09
C GLY A 150 34.91 66.94 -3.70
N LEU A 151 34.09 67.65 -4.48
CA LEU A 151 32.91 67.14 -5.20
C LEU A 151 33.26 66.04 -6.22
N GLY A 152 34.43 66.11 -6.89
CA GLY A 152 34.85 65.05 -7.81
C GLY A 152 35.15 63.74 -7.09
N GLN A 153 35.77 63.84 -5.92
CA GLN A 153 36.10 62.68 -5.10
C GLN A 153 34.85 62.04 -4.48
N SER A 154 33.82 62.83 -4.14
CA SER A 154 32.54 62.27 -3.67
C SER A 154 31.80 61.50 -4.76
N VAL A 155 31.84 61.94 -6.02
CA VAL A 155 31.22 61.21 -7.14
C VAL A 155 31.95 59.90 -7.42
N ILE A 156 33.29 59.90 -7.41
CA ILE A 156 34.09 58.68 -7.57
C ILE A 156 33.79 57.69 -6.44
N ALA A 157 33.72 58.16 -5.19
CA ALA A 157 33.36 57.34 -4.04
C ALA A 157 31.94 56.75 -4.19
N MET A 158 30.96 57.52 -4.70
CA MET A 158 29.62 57.01 -4.96
C MET A 158 29.62 55.92 -6.04
N LEU A 159 30.40 56.07 -7.12
CA LEU A 159 30.54 55.05 -8.16
C LEU A 159 31.22 53.79 -7.62
N ASP A 160 32.21 53.92 -6.73
CA ASP A 160 32.84 52.79 -6.04
C ASP A 160 31.86 52.04 -5.14
N THR A 161 31.04 52.76 -4.37
CA THR A 161 29.98 52.16 -3.55
C THR A 161 28.99 51.38 -4.41
N ILE A 162 28.52 51.96 -5.52
CA ILE A 162 27.61 51.26 -6.45
C ILE A 162 28.25 49.99 -7.00
N MET A 163 29.51 50.05 -7.45
CA MET A 163 30.24 48.88 -7.92
C MET A 163 30.35 47.79 -6.85
N TRP A 164 30.67 48.19 -5.61
CA TRP A 164 30.78 47.28 -4.49
C TRP A 164 29.44 46.65 -4.13
N ASP A 165 28.34 47.41 -4.14
CA ASP A 165 26.99 46.92 -3.88
C ASP A 165 26.61 45.84 -4.90
N PHE A 166 26.81 46.07 -6.19
CA PHE A 166 26.52 45.07 -7.23
C PHE A 166 27.41 43.82 -7.12
N GLN A 167 28.69 43.97 -6.76
CA GLN A 167 29.58 42.84 -6.52
C GLN A 167 29.17 42.02 -5.29
N LYS A 168 28.74 42.68 -4.23
CA LYS A 168 28.23 42.04 -3.02
C LYS A 168 26.93 41.30 -3.32
N GLU A 169 26.00 41.95 -3.99
CA GLU A 169 24.75 41.35 -4.43
C GLU A 169 24.99 40.11 -5.31
N GLN A 170 25.95 40.14 -6.24
CA GLN A 170 26.31 38.97 -7.05
C GLN A 170 26.80 37.81 -6.18
N LYS A 171 27.65 38.08 -5.19
CA LYS A 171 28.14 37.04 -4.26
C LYS A 171 27.01 36.46 -3.41
N ASP A 172 26.09 37.29 -2.96
CA ASP A 172 24.94 36.84 -2.17
C ASP A 172 23.97 36.02 -3.03
N ALA A 173 23.74 36.43 -4.28
CA ALA A 173 22.96 35.68 -5.26
C ALA A 173 23.61 34.33 -5.59
N GLU A 174 24.94 34.25 -5.75
CA GLU A 174 25.66 33.00 -6.01
C GLU A 174 25.53 32.02 -4.83
N LYS A 175 25.65 32.50 -3.59
CA LYS A 175 25.42 31.68 -2.39
C LYS A 175 23.98 31.19 -2.32
N ALA A 176 23.01 32.05 -2.64
CA ALA A 176 21.59 31.69 -2.63
C ALA A 176 21.30 30.63 -3.70
N GLU A 177 21.82 30.78 -4.92
CA GLU A 177 21.65 29.82 -6.00
C GLU A 177 22.30 28.48 -5.67
N LYS A 178 23.52 28.47 -5.12
CA LYS A 178 24.18 27.23 -4.67
C LYS A 178 23.35 26.51 -3.60
N LYS A 179 22.84 27.24 -2.61
CA LYS A 179 21.98 26.65 -1.57
C LYS A 179 20.69 26.08 -2.16
N ALA A 180 20.12 26.74 -3.16
CA ALA A 180 18.91 26.30 -3.83
C ALA A 180 19.13 25.05 -4.70
N ASP A 181 20.28 24.96 -5.38
CA ASP A 181 20.72 23.75 -6.11
C ASP A 181 20.95 22.58 -5.13
N ASP A 182 21.71 22.80 -4.05
CA ASP A 182 21.96 21.78 -3.01
C ASP A 182 20.64 21.28 -2.38
N SER A 183 19.68 22.17 -2.16
CA SER A 183 18.36 21.82 -1.62
C SER A 183 17.56 20.98 -2.60
N LEU A 184 17.62 21.28 -3.90
CA LEU A 184 16.90 20.52 -4.91
C LEU A 184 17.50 19.12 -5.06
N ASP A 185 18.82 18.99 -5.03
CA ASP A 185 19.49 17.68 -5.10
C ASP A 185 19.16 16.80 -3.89
N LYS A 186 19.10 17.38 -2.68
CA LYS A 186 18.60 16.66 -1.49
C LYS A 186 17.16 16.20 -1.66
N ILE A 187 16.28 17.05 -2.19
CA ILE A 187 14.88 16.69 -2.43
C ILE A 187 14.77 15.57 -3.47
N ARG A 188 15.60 15.57 -4.52
CA ARG A 188 15.67 14.47 -5.50
C ARG A 188 16.08 13.16 -4.85
N GLU A 189 17.14 13.19 -4.05
CA GLU A 189 17.65 12.02 -3.34
C GLU A 189 16.60 11.47 -2.36
N ASP A 190 16.01 12.32 -1.53
CA ASP A 190 14.98 11.95 -0.56
C ASP A 190 13.72 11.42 -1.24
N THR A 191 13.31 12.02 -2.36
CA THR A 191 12.16 11.55 -3.15
C THR A 191 12.43 10.18 -3.74
N THR A 192 13.65 9.93 -4.26
CA THR A 192 14.04 8.63 -4.81
C THR A 192 14.04 7.56 -3.72
N LYS A 193 14.67 7.83 -2.57
CA LYS A 193 14.68 6.92 -1.41
C LYS A 193 13.28 6.61 -0.91
N LEU A 194 12.41 7.62 -0.85
CA LEU A 194 11.03 7.45 -0.42
C LEU A 194 10.23 6.62 -1.43
N PHE A 195 10.44 6.85 -2.72
CA PHE A 195 9.83 6.06 -3.79
C PHE A 195 10.26 4.59 -3.71
N ASP A 196 11.55 4.31 -3.55
CA ASP A 196 12.07 2.94 -3.42
C ASP A 196 11.48 2.22 -2.21
N LYS A 197 11.41 2.91 -1.05
CA LYS A 197 10.76 2.37 0.15
C LYS A 197 9.29 2.06 -0.08
N LYS A 198 8.56 2.96 -0.75
CA LYS A 198 7.13 2.76 -1.07
C LYS A 198 6.95 1.60 -2.05
N LEU A 199 7.82 1.46 -3.06
CA LEU A 199 7.78 0.36 -4.01
C LEU A 199 8.07 -1.00 -3.34
N ALA A 200 9.08 -1.06 -2.47
CA ALA A 200 9.37 -2.24 -1.67
C ALA A 200 8.20 -2.60 -0.75
N HIS A 201 7.57 -1.60 -0.13
CA HIS A 201 6.38 -1.80 0.71
C HIS A 201 5.20 -2.35 -0.11
N VAL A 202 4.91 -1.76 -1.26
CA VAL A 202 3.87 -2.25 -2.19
C VAL A 202 4.18 -3.68 -2.64
N SER A 203 5.43 -4.01 -2.95
CA SER A 203 5.82 -5.37 -3.33
C SER A 203 5.55 -6.38 -2.20
N ARG A 204 5.93 -6.04 -0.96
CA ARG A 204 5.64 -6.86 0.23
C ARG A 204 4.13 -7.07 0.41
N LEU A 205 3.34 -5.99 0.35
CA LEU A 205 1.88 -6.07 0.47
C LEU A 205 1.25 -6.90 -0.65
N LEU A 206 1.76 -6.83 -1.88
CA LEU A 206 1.28 -7.66 -2.98
C LEU A 206 1.60 -9.14 -2.76
N GLN A 207 2.77 -9.47 -2.20
CA GLN A 207 3.12 -10.84 -1.83
C GLN A 207 2.23 -11.35 -0.69
N GLU A 208 2.00 -10.55 0.34
CA GLU A 208 1.11 -10.87 1.45
C GLU A 208 -0.33 -11.06 0.97
N LYS A 209 -0.84 -10.15 0.12
CA LYS A 209 -2.15 -10.30 -0.52
C LYS A 209 -2.27 -11.59 -1.31
N ALA A 210 -1.25 -11.95 -2.09
CA ALA A 210 -1.26 -13.18 -2.88
C ALA A 210 -1.29 -14.41 -1.98
N ARG A 211 -0.48 -14.45 -0.92
CA ARG A 211 -0.47 -15.54 0.06
C ARG A 211 -1.82 -15.67 0.78
N ASN A 212 -2.36 -14.57 1.28
CA ASN A 212 -3.64 -14.58 1.99
C ASN A 212 -4.80 -14.95 1.05
N ALA A 213 -4.74 -14.55 -0.22
CA ALA A 213 -5.73 -14.95 -1.22
C ALA A 213 -5.65 -16.46 -1.55
N GLU A 214 -4.45 -17.01 -1.67
CA GLU A 214 -4.26 -18.46 -1.85
C GLU A 214 -4.77 -19.22 -0.62
N GLU A 215 -4.38 -18.79 0.58
CA GLU A 215 -4.85 -19.38 1.83
C GLU A 215 -6.37 -19.30 1.96
N LEU A 216 -6.98 -18.17 1.58
CA LEU A 216 -8.44 -18.02 1.56
C LEU A 216 -9.09 -19.07 0.66
N THR A 217 -8.55 -19.29 -0.54
CA THR A 217 -9.09 -20.31 -1.46
C THR A 217 -8.95 -21.72 -0.91
N GLN A 218 -7.83 -22.04 -0.25
CA GLN A 218 -7.61 -23.34 0.38
C GLN A 218 -8.55 -23.55 1.56
N VAL A 219 -8.67 -22.57 2.46
CA VAL A 219 -9.57 -22.66 3.62
C VAL A 219 -11.02 -22.83 3.18
N LYS A 220 -11.48 -22.11 2.15
CA LYS A 220 -12.82 -22.28 1.59
C LYS A 220 -13.05 -23.69 1.05
N ALA A 221 -12.11 -24.20 0.25
CA ALA A 221 -12.20 -25.56 -0.28
C ALA A 221 -12.20 -26.62 0.83
N ASP A 222 -11.33 -26.47 1.83
CA ASP A 222 -11.27 -27.39 2.98
C ASP A 222 -12.54 -27.32 3.83
N SER A 223 -13.10 -26.12 4.01
CA SER A 223 -14.34 -25.89 4.75
C SER A 223 -15.52 -26.58 4.05
N ASP A 224 -15.65 -26.41 2.74
CA ASP A 224 -16.69 -27.06 1.93
C ASP A 224 -16.56 -28.59 1.95
N LEU A 225 -15.34 -29.11 1.78
CA LEU A 225 -15.07 -30.55 1.81
C LEU A 225 -15.38 -31.14 3.19
N LYS A 226 -14.93 -30.50 4.28
CA LYS A 226 -15.20 -30.96 5.65
C LYS A 226 -16.69 -30.92 5.97
N THR A 227 -17.38 -29.84 5.60
CA THR A 227 -18.83 -29.71 5.81
C THR A 227 -19.60 -30.80 5.07
N THR A 228 -19.21 -31.08 3.82
CA THR A 228 -19.81 -32.14 3.01
C THR A 228 -19.55 -33.52 3.62
N ALA A 229 -18.31 -33.81 4.02
CA ALA A 229 -17.93 -35.07 4.64
C ALA A 229 -18.62 -35.27 6.00
N LEU A 230 -18.73 -34.22 6.81
CA LEU A 230 -19.42 -34.24 8.11
C LEU A 230 -20.91 -34.52 7.92
N THR A 231 -21.55 -33.84 6.97
CA THR A 231 -22.97 -34.07 6.64
C THR A 231 -23.20 -35.50 6.17
N ALA A 232 -22.33 -36.04 5.29
CA ALA A 232 -22.43 -37.41 4.79
C ALA A 232 -22.22 -38.45 5.90
N THR A 233 -21.21 -38.26 6.75
CA THR A 233 -20.91 -39.18 7.87
C THR A 233 -21.97 -39.13 8.95
N SER A 234 -22.49 -37.95 9.30
CA SER A 234 -23.64 -37.79 10.19
C SER A 234 -24.89 -38.49 9.65
N GLY A 235 -25.17 -38.36 8.34
CA GLY A 235 -26.25 -39.08 7.68
C GLY A 235 -26.07 -40.61 7.72
N ALA A 236 -24.85 -41.10 7.50
CA ALA A 236 -24.53 -42.52 7.61
C ALA A 236 -24.68 -43.06 9.03
N LEU A 237 -24.22 -42.30 10.04
CA LEU A 237 -24.39 -42.64 11.46
C LEU A 237 -25.87 -42.72 11.84
N SER A 238 -26.69 -41.73 11.46
CA SER A 238 -28.13 -41.76 11.74
C SER A 238 -28.84 -42.95 11.08
N LYS A 239 -28.42 -43.33 9.87
CA LYS A 239 -28.96 -44.52 9.19
C LYS A 239 -28.55 -45.80 9.93
N LEU A 240 -27.29 -45.91 10.32
CA LEU A 240 -26.78 -47.07 11.07
C LEU A 240 -27.44 -47.20 12.44
N GLU A 241 -27.65 -46.09 13.14
CA GLU A 241 -28.39 -46.05 14.41
C GLU A 241 -29.79 -46.64 14.24
N LYS A 242 -30.53 -46.19 13.21
CA LYS A 242 -31.86 -46.74 12.89
C LYS A 242 -31.83 -48.23 12.58
N GLU A 243 -30.87 -48.67 11.75
CA GLU A 243 -30.71 -50.09 11.42
C GLU A 243 -30.41 -50.93 12.67
N CYS A 244 -29.57 -50.44 13.58
CA CYS A 244 -29.26 -51.08 14.85
C CYS A 244 -30.48 -51.12 15.79
N THR A 245 -31.23 -50.02 15.93
CA THR A 245 -32.44 -49.99 16.76
C THR A 245 -33.52 -50.90 16.22
N ASP A 246 -33.73 -50.92 14.89
CA ASP A 246 -34.69 -51.80 14.24
C ASP A 246 -34.30 -53.26 14.38
N LEU A 247 -33.00 -53.57 14.25
CA LEU A 247 -32.48 -54.92 14.47
C LEU A 247 -32.66 -55.38 15.91
N LEU A 248 -32.35 -54.53 16.89
CA LEU A 248 -32.52 -54.86 18.31
C LEU A 248 -34.00 -55.04 18.68
N ALA A 249 -34.88 -54.15 18.20
CA ALA A 249 -36.32 -54.24 18.43
C ALA A 249 -36.93 -55.51 17.80
N ASN A 250 -36.41 -55.93 16.65
CA ASN A 250 -36.91 -57.11 15.93
C ASN A 250 -36.02 -58.35 16.11
N PHE A 251 -35.05 -58.33 17.03
CA PHE A 251 -33.99 -59.34 17.11
C PHE A 251 -34.57 -60.76 17.21
N GLN A 252 -35.52 -60.98 18.13
CA GLN A 252 -36.16 -62.28 18.32
C GLN A 252 -36.92 -62.75 17.08
N LYS A 253 -37.59 -61.84 16.37
CA LYS A 253 -38.33 -62.15 15.13
C LYS A 253 -37.37 -62.54 14.01
N VAL A 254 -36.30 -61.77 13.84
CA VAL A 254 -35.25 -62.04 12.82
C VAL A 254 -34.52 -63.34 13.15
N GLU A 255 -34.22 -63.60 14.42
CA GLU A 255 -33.60 -64.84 14.87
C GLU A 255 -34.50 -66.06 14.58
N LYS A 256 -35.81 -65.94 14.87
CA LYS A 256 -36.79 -66.99 14.59
C LYS A 256 -36.89 -67.29 13.10
N GLU A 257 -36.99 -66.26 12.26
CA GLU A 257 -37.09 -66.42 10.81
C GLU A 257 -35.80 -66.99 10.21
N ARG A 258 -34.61 -66.56 10.68
CA ARG A 258 -33.33 -67.18 10.29
C ARG A 258 -33.24 -68.64 10.68
N LYS A 259 -33.65 -69.00 11.90
CA LYS A 259 -33.71 -70.41 12.35
C LYS A 259 -34.62 -71.24 11.45
N ARG A 260 -35.78 -70.71 11.07
CA ARG A 260 -36.69 -71.35 10.11
C ARG A 260 -36.05 -71.55 8.74
N GLN A 261 -35.39 -70.53 8.19
CA GLN A 261 -34.72 -70.61 6.88
C GLN A 261 -33.57 -71.62 6.88
N ILE A 262 -32.73 -71.63 7.93
CA ILE A 262 -31.64 -72.62 8.07
C ILE A 262 -32.22 -74.03 8.11
N TRP A 263 -33.32 -74.22 8.82
CA TRP A 263 -33.99 -75.50 8.92
C TRP A 263 -34.55 -75.96 7.56
N GLN A 264 -35.19 -75.07 6.80
CA GLN A 264 -35.67 -75.37 5.44
C GLN A 264 -34.52 -75.70 4.47
N LEU A 265 -33.41 -74.96 4.52
CA LEU A 265 -32.24 -75.24 3.69
C LEU A 265 -31.61 -76.60 4.02
N LYS A 266 -31.58 -76.97 5.30
CA LYS A 266 -31.10 -78.28 5.74
C LYS A 266 -31.98 -79.42 5.23
N ASP A 267 -33.30 -79.24 5.28
CA ASP A 267 -34.25 -80.21 4.72
C ASP A 267 -34.02 -80.41 3.22
N VAL A 268 -33.89 -79.33 2.43
CA VAL A 268 -33.56 -79.43 1.00
C VAL A 268 -32.23 -80.14 0.76
N ALA A 269 -31.20 -79.85 1.56
CA ALA A 269 -29.91 -80.52 1.46
C ALA A 269 -30.01 -82.02 1.78
N ASP A 270 -30.76 -82.40 2.82
CA ASP A 270 -30.98 -83.79 3.20
C ASP A 270 -31.72 -84.56 2.09
N ILE A 271 -32.72 -83.94 1.45
CA ILE A 271 -33.44 -84.48 0.28
C ILE A 271 -32.48 -84.73 -0.89
N LEU A 272 -31.63 -83.75 -1.23
CA LEU A 272 -30.67 -83.87 -2.33
C LEU A 272 -29.54 -84.88 -2.04
N SER A 273 -29.23 -85.13 -0.76
CA SER A 273 -28.23 -86.11 -0.32
C SER A 273 -28.74 -87.57 -0.30
N GLY A 274 -30.02 -87.80 -0.63
CA GLY A 274 -30.61 -89.14 -0.72
C GLY A 274 -31.26 -89.66 0.57
N ALA A 275 -31.55 -88.81 1.55
CA ALA A 275 -32.29 -89.21 2.75
C ALA A 275 -33.76 -89.56 2.41
N THR A 276 -34.16 -90.80 2.69
CA THR A 276 -35.53 -91.29 2.41
C THR A 276 -36.56 -90.71 3.39
N VAL A 277 -37.82 -90.58 2.93
CA VAL A 277 -38.94 -89.91 3.62
C VAL A 277 -39.15 -90.35 5.09
N GLY A 278 -38.73 -91.57 5.45
CA GLY A 278 -38.84 -92.12 6.81
C GLY A 278 -37.90 -91.50 7.86
N ALA A 279 -36.78 -90.88 7.46
CA ALA A 279 -35.87 -90.19 8.39
C ALA A 279 -36.29 -88.74 8.67
N ARG A 280 -37.37 -88.26 8.04
CA ARG A 280 -37.85 -86.86 8.08
C ARG A 280 -38.66 -86.50 9.33
N THR A 281 -38.60 -87.28 10.40
CA THR A 281 -39.29 -86.99 11.68
C THR A 281 -38.84 -85.67 12.33
N GLY A 282 -37.71 -85.10 11.88
CA GLY A 282 -37.29 -83.74 12.23
C GLY A 282 -38.16 -82.62 11.64
N VAL A 283 -38.94 -82.89 10.57
CA VAL A 283 -39.80 -81.92 9.88
C VAL A 283 -41.01 -81.50 10.69
N THR A 284 -41.74 -82.48 11.21
CA THR A 284 -42.90 -82.22 12.06
C THR A 284 -42.48 -81.77 13.46
N ALA A 285 -41.41 -82.33 14.02
CA ALA A 285 -40.90 -81.95 15.34
C ALA A 285 -40.30 -80.53 15.36
N GLY A 286 -39.57 -80.11 14.31
CA GLY A 286 -38.99 -78.78 14.19
C GLY A 286 -40.04 -77.68 13.99
N LEU A 287 -41.09 -77.97 13.21
CA LEU A 287 -42.20 -77.05 12.98
C LEU A 287 -43.04 -76.85 14.27
N LEU A 288 -43.34 -77.95 14.99
CA LEU A 288 -44.05 -77.92 16.27
C LEU A 288 -43.26 -77.18 17.36
N ALA A 289 -41.93 -77.34 17.41
CA ALA A 289 -41.09 -76.59 18.34
C ALA A 289 -41.09 -75.08 18.03
N LEU A 290 -41.15 -74.69 16.75
CA LEU A 290 -41.26 -73.29 16.31
C LEU A 290 -42.64 -72.67 16.62
N GLU A 291 -43.72 -73.44 16.54
CA GLU A 291 -45.08 -73.01 16.95
C GLU A 291 -45.19 -72.85 18.47
N SER A 292 -44.55 -73.71 19.27
CA SER A 292 -44.56 -73.60 20.73
C SER A 292 -43.82 -72.37 21.29
N LEU A 293 -42.95 -71.75 20.49
CA LEU A 293 -42.27 -70.47 20.80
C LEU A 293 -43.10 -69.23 20.40
N GLN A 294 -44.35 -69.42 19.97
CA GLN A 294 -45.26 -68.36 19.50
C GLN A 294 -46.42 -68.09 20.48
N ALA A 295 -46.45 -68.81 21.61
CA ALA A 295 -47.31 -68.59 22.78
C ALA A 295 -46.47 -68.01 23.93
#